data_AF-W1XVN3-F1
#
_entry.id   AF-W1XVN3-F1
#
_cell.length_a   1.000
_cell.length_b   1.000
_cell.length_c   1.000
_cell.angle_alpha   90.00
_cell.angle_beta   90.00
_cell.angle_gamma   90.00
#
_symmetry.space_group_name_H-M   'P 1'
#
loop_
_entity.id
_entity.type
_entity.pdbx_description
1 polymer ?
#
loop_
_entity_poly.entity_id
_entity_poly.type
_entity_poly.pdbx_seq_one_letter_code
_entity_poly.pdbx_strand_id
1 'polypeptide(L)'
;TLAEVDPIKSSSLRSGTKPFQTFTDTGFPKELLDELEKRTGHKIVGNKSASGTEILDELAEHQMKTGDMIVYTSADSVLQICGHEETFGLDELYRCCEIAREITLKDEWKVGRVIARP
;
A
#
# COMPACT_ATOMS: atom_id res chain seq x y z
N THR A 1 7.66 -6.22 -14.02
CA THR A 1 8.72 -6.32 -12.97
C THR A 1 8.22 -5.53 -11.79
N LEU A 2 8.09 -6.12 -10.60
CA LEU A 2 7.56 -5.42 -9.42
C LEU A 2 8.57 -4.36 -9.00
N ALA A 3 8.20 -3.08 -9.09
CA ALA A 3 9.02 -2.00 -8.57
C ALA A 3 8.82 -1.95 -7.04
N GLU A 4 9.86 -2.36 -6.30
CA GLU A 4 9.93 -2.16 -4.86
C GLU A 4 10.43 -0.75 -4.57
N VAL A 5 9.76 -0.03 -3.67
CA VAL A 5 10.21 1.29 -3.22
C VAL A 5 11.26 1.07 -2.11
N ASP A 6 12.54 1.08 -2.47
CA ASP A 6 13.65 0.83 -1.56
C ASP A 6 13.84 1.97 -0.53
N PRO A 7 14.07 1.66 0.75
CA PRO A 7 14.32 2.68 1.76
C PRO A 7 15.76 3.23 1.65
N ILE A 8 15.84 4.56 1.53
CA ILE A 8 16.90 5.48 1.99
C ILE A 8 18.18 4.81 2.53
N LYS A 9 19.30 4.99 1.82
CA LYS A 9 20.66 4.79 2.34
C LYS A 9 20.90 5.71 3.55
N SER A 10 20.87 5.18 4.76
CA SER A 10 21.42 5.86 5.95
C SER A 10 22.02 4.86 6.93
N SER A 11 23.21 5.21 7.41
CA SER A 11 24.16 4.42 8.18
C SER A 11 23.74 4.11 9.62
N SER A 12 24.10 2.90 10.06
CA SER A 12 24.58 2.51 11.40
C SER A 12 23.80 2.98 12.65
N LEU A 13 23.09 2.05 13.29
CA LEU A 13 23.12 1.73 14.73
C LEU A 13 22.03 0.69 15.05
N ARG A 14 22.41 -0.50 15.53
CA ARG A 14 21.47 -1.50 16.05
C ARG A 14 20.97 -1.06 17.42
N SER A 15 19.65 -0.90 17.60
CA SER A 15 19.02 -0.95 18.92
C SER A 15 17.51 -1.23 18.75
N GLY A 16 17.07 -2.43 19.16
CA GLY A 16 15.67 -2.83 19.35
C GLY A 16 14.66 -2.47 18.25
N THR A 17 14.71 -3.11 17.08
CA THR A 17 13.65 -2.92 16.06
C THR A 17 12.38 -3.64 16.49
N LYS A 18 11.30 -2.90 16.77
CA LYS A 18 9.96 -3.49 16.85
C LYS A 18 9.69 -4.33 15.60
N PRO A 19 9.06 -5.51 15.74
CA PRO A 19 8.75 -6.36 14.60
C PRO A 19 7.85 -5.60 13.61
N PHE A 20 7.97 -5.93 12.33
CA PHE A 20 7.04 -5.44 11.34
C PHE A 20 5.63 -5.98 11.62
N GLN A 21 4.62 -5.15 11.39
CA GLN A 21 3.23 -5.45 11.65
C GLN A 21 2.63 -6.21 10.48
N THR A 22 1.80 -7.21 10.77
CA THR A 22 0.92 -7.83 9.78
C THR A 22 -0.50 -7.31 9.98
N PHE A 23 -1.23 -7.20 8.88
CA PHE A 23 -2.61 -6.71 8.86
C PHE A 23 -3.56 -7.74 8.24
N THR A 24 -3.16 -9.01 8.28
CA THR A 24 -3.82 -10.12 7.58
C THR A 24 -5.28 -10.30 8.02
N ASP A 25 -5.53 -10.27 9.33
CA ASP A 25 -6.85 -10.59 9.90
C ASP A 25 -7.82 -9.39 9.94
N THR A 26 -7.29 -8.17 9.86
CA THR A 26 -8.05 -6.95 10.15
C THR A 26 -8.05 -5.93 9.01
N GLY A 27 -7.11 -6.03 8.06
CA GLY A 27 -6.78 -4.93 7.17
C GLY A 27 -6.02 -3.81 7.91
N PHE A 28 -5.69 -2.76 7.19
CA PHE A 28 -5.04 -1.58 7.75
C PHE A 28 -6.01 -0.77 8.64
N PRO A 29 -5.53 -0.14 9.72
CA PRO A 29 -6.33 0.73 10.57
C PRO A 29 -6.93 1.90 9.80
N LYS A 30 -8.12 2.34 10.21
CA LYS A 30 -8.83 3.44 9.55
C LYS A 30 -8.00 4.71 9.49
N GLU A 31 -7.25 5.00 10.54
CA GLU A 31 -6.41 6.21 10.65
C GLU A 31 -5.26 6.21 9.63
N LEU A 32 -4.73 5.04 9.28
CA LEU A 32 -3.74 4.89 8.21
C LEU A 32 -4.37 5.21 6.86
N LEU A 33 -5.52 4.61 6.59
CA LEU A 33 -6.24 4.79 5.33
C LEU A 33 -6.71 6.22 5.14
N ASP A 34 -7.29 6.85 6.18
CA ASP A 34 -7.73 8.24 6.15
C ASP A 34 -6.57 9.20 5.81
N GLU A 35 -5.39 8.97 6.39
CA GLU A 35 -4.19 9.76 6.08
C GLU A 35 -3.71 9.52 4.65
N LEU A 36 -3.75 8.27 4.18
CA LEU A 36 -3.38 7.93 2.80
C LEU A 36 -4.35 8.55 1.79
N GLU A 37 -5.66 8.45 2.00
CA GLU A 37 -6.68 9.10 1.17
C GLU A 37 -6.45 10.61 1.12
N LYS A 38 -6.24 11.23 2.28
CA LYS A 38 -6.03 12.68 2.39
C LYS A 38 -4.80 13.15 1.62
N ARG A 39 -3.70 12.41 1.67
CA ARG A 39 -2.43 12.79 1.02
C ARG A 39 -2.39 12.45 -0.47
N THR A 40 -3.11 11.42 -0.89
CA THR A 40 -3.15 10.99 -2.29
C THR A 40 -4.25 11.70 -3.08
N GLY A 41 -5.37 12.03 -2.43
CA GLY A 41 -6.57 12.55 -3.08
C GLY A 41 -7.49 11.46 -3.64
N HIS A 42 -7.15 10.19 -3.44
CA HIS A 42 -7.94 9.04 -3.91
C HIS A 42 -8.67 8.38 -2.75
N LYS A 43 -9.87 7.85 -3.03
CA LYS A 43 -10.54 6.94 -2.10
C LYS A 43 -9.92 5.56 -2.14
N ILE A 44 -10.12 4.79 -1.08
CA ILE A 44 -9.57 3.44 -0.95
C ILE A 44 -10.69 2.40 -0.92
N VAL A 45 -10.49 1.33 -1.70
CA VAL A 45 -11.28 0.09 -1.66
C VAL A 45 -10.41 -1.13 -1.36
N GLY A 46 -11.04 -2.24 -0.96
CA GLY A 46 -10.35 -3.48 -0.58
C GLY A 46 -10.11 -3.57 0.92
N ASN A 47 -8.97 -3.10 1.38
CA ASN A 47 -8.49 -3.17 2.76
C ASN A 47 -8.62 -4.55 3.42
N LYS A 48 -8.13 -5.60 2.75
CA LYS A 48 -8.15 -6.97 3.26
C LYS A 48 -6.92 -7.76 2.82
N SER A 49 -6.68 -8.90 3.46
CA SER A 49 -5.75 -9.88 2.91
C SER A 49 -6.38 -10.57 1.71
N ALA A 50 -5.70 -10.56 0.56
CA ALA A 50 -6.16 -11.20 -0.66
C ALA A 50 -4.98 -11.58 -1.57
N SER A 51 -5.20 -12.53 -2.47
CA SER A 51 -4.28 -12.72 -3.59
C SER A 51 -4.42 -11.57 -4.60
N GLY A 52 -3.38 -11.34 -5.42
CA GLY A 52 -3.44 -10.31 -6.46
C GLY A 52 -4.53 -10.59 -7.50
N THR A 53 -4.77 -11.86 -7.85
CA THR A 53 -5.82 -12.23 -8.81
C THR A 53 -7.21 -12.00 -8.21
N GLU A 54 -7.44 -12.45 -6.98
CA GLU A 54 -8.73 -12.31 -6.30
C GLU A 54 -9.16 -10.85 -6.13
N ILE A 55 -8.24 -9.97 -5.71
CA ILE A 55 -8.58 -8.56 -5.50
C ILE A 55 -8.88 -7.82 -6.82
N LEU A 56 -8.22 -8.23 -7.92
CA LEU A 56 -8.47 -7.69 -9.25
C LEU A 56 -9.82 -8.16 -9.79
N ASP A 57 -10.13 -9.45 -9.67
CA ASP A 57 -11.42 -10.01 -10.09
C ASP A 57 -12.60 -9.30 -9.38
N GLU A 58 -12.40 -8.84 -8.14
CA GLU A 58 -13.42 -8.14 -7.36
C GLU A 58 -13.50 -6.63 -7.64
N LEU A 59 -12.36 -5.94 -7.78
CA LEU A 59 -12.31 -4.46 -7.70
C LEU A 59 -11.73 -3.75 -8.93
N ALA A 60 -11.16 -4.45 -9.92
CA ALA A 60 -10.53 -3.81 -11.07
C ALA A 60 -11.52 -2.91 -11.85
N GLU A 61 -12.73 -3.40 -12.10
CA GLU A 61 -13.75 -2.59 -12.79
C GLU A 61 -14.15 -1.34 -12.00
N HIS A 62 -14.22 -1.43 -10.68
CA HIS A 62 -14.54 -0.28 -9.81
C HIS A 62 -13.41 0.75 -9.89
N GLN A 63 -12.17 0.31 -9.75
CA GLN A 63 -10.98 1.15 -9.80
C GLN A 63 -10.88 1.90 -11.13
N MET A 64 -11.09 1.22 -12.26
CA MET A 64 -11.05 1.85 -13.58
C MET A 64 -12.16 2.89 -13.78
N LYS A 65 -13.34 2.69 -13.17
CA LYS A 65 -14.50 3.61 -13.30
C LYS A 65 -14.40 4.84 -12.38
N THR A 66 -13.79 4.69 -11.21
CA THR A 66 -13.82 5.71 -10.15
C THR A 66 -12.49 6.42 -9.92
N GLY A 67 -11.37 5.72 -10.19
CA GLY A 67 -10.04 6.14 -9.78
C GLY A 67 -9.70 5.76 -8.33
N ASP A 68 -10.58 5.07 -7.59
CA ASP A 68 -10.31 4.68 -6.20
C ASP A 68 -9.15 3.66 -6.13
N MET A 69 -8.14 3.91 -5.30
CA MET A 69 -7.02 2.99 -5.11
C MET A 69 -7.48 1.67 -4.48
N ILE A 70 -7.08 0.55 -5.08
CA ILE A 70 -7.22 -0.77 -4.45
C ILE A 70 -6.04 -0.95 -3.49
N VAL A 71 -6.29 -1.01 -2.19
CA VAL A 71 -5.27 -1.26 -1.17
C VAL A 71 -5.53 -2.61 -0.52
N TYR A 72 -4.49 -3.46 -0.47
CA TYR A 72 -4.61 -4.80 0.11
C TYR A 72 -3.29 -5.29 0.72
N THR A 73 -3.37 -6.36 1.53
CA THR A 73 -2.22 -6.99 2.19
C THR A 73 -2.13 -8.48 1.83
N SER A 74 -1.10 -9.16 2.31
CA SER A 74 -0.98 -10.62 2.32
C SER A 74 -0.65 -11.12 3.74
N ALA A 75 -0.23 -12.38 3.85
CA ALA A 75 0.29 -12.96 5.09
C ALA A 75 1.65 -12.33 5.51
N ASP A 76 2.40 -11.77 4.56
CA ASP A 76 3.63 -11.04 4.84
C ASP A 76 3.31 -9.59 5.27
N SER A 77 4.26 -8.95 5.93
CA SER A 77 4.16 -7.53 6.29
C SER A 77 4.37 -6.63 5.07
N VAL A 78 3.30 -6.43 4.29
CA VAL A 78 3.30 -5.62 3.07
C VAL A 78 2.04 -4.77 2.94
N LEU A 79 2.18 -3.60 2.30
CA LEU A 79 1.05 -2.81 1.79
C LEU A 79 1.14 -2.79 0.27
N GLN A 80 0.09 -3.21 -0.42
CA GLN A 80 0.04 -3.28 -1.87
C GLN A 80 -0.99 -2.28 -2.38
N ILE A 81 -0.63 -1.49 -3.39
CA ILE A 81 -1.52 -0.52 -4.02
C ILE A 81 -1.65 -0.89 -5.50
N CYS A 82 -2.88 -1.07 -5.97
CA CYS A 82 -3.17 -1.31 -7.36
C CYS A 82 -3.91 -0.13 -8.00
N GLY A 83 -3.50 0.19 -9.23
CA GLY A 83 -4.13 1.20 -10.07
C GLY A 83 -3.80 0.95 -11.53
N HIS A 84 -4.82 0.83 -12.37
CA HIS A 84 -4.68 0.51 -13.79
C HIS A 84 -3.86 1.58 -14.54
N GLU A 85 -2.81 1.17 -15.25
CA GLU A 85 -1.81 2.08 -15.84
C GLU A 85 -2.40 3.20 -16.71
N GLU A 86 -3.41 2.89 -17.54
CA GLU A 86 -3.94 3.87 -18.50
C GLU A 86 -4.89 4.90 -17.86
N THR A 87 -5.57 4.54 -16.77
CA THR A 87 -6.61 5.39 -16.15
C THR A 87 -6.11 6.06 -14.87
N PHE A 88 -5.30 5.35 -14.08
CA PHE A 88 -4.69 5.85 -12.85
C PHE A 88 -3.35 6.55 -13.11
N GLY A 89 -2.57 6.03 -14.07
CA GLY A 89 -1.24 6.53 -14.40
C GLY A 89 -0.14 5.89 -13.55
N LEU A 90 0.93 5.43 -14.20
CA LEU A 90 2.05 4.75 -13.52
C LEU A 90 2.80 5.68 -12.55
N ASP A 91 3.06 6.93 -12.95
CA ASP A 91 3.72 7.92 -12.09
C ASP A 91 2.89 8.25 -10.85
N GLU A 92 1.57 8.30 -11.00
CA GLU A 92 0.64 8.55 -9.90
C GLU A 92 0.57 7.35 -8.94
N LEU A 93 0.60 6.12 -9.46
CA LEU A 93 0.72 4.92 -8.65
C LEU A 93 2.00 4.93 -7.80
N TYR A 94 3.13 5.29 -8.39
CA TYR A 94 4.38 5.40 -7.65
C TYR A 94 4.35 6.51 -6.61
N ARG A 95 3.79 7.69 -6.93
CA ARG A 95 3.58 8.76 -5.96
C ARG A 95 2.74 8.29 -4.76
N CYS A 96 1.68 7.52 -5.01
CA CYS A 96 0.84 6.96 -3.95
C CYS A 96 1.60 5.95 -3.09
N CYS A 97 2.44 5.09 -3.69
CA CYS A 97 3.28 4.15 -2.97
C CYS A 97 4.36 4.84 -2.12
N GLU A 98 4.98 5.91 -2.60
CA GLU A 98 5.94 6.71 -1.83
C GLU A 98 5.28 7.33 -0.59
N ILE A 99 4.10 7.93 -0.76
CA ILE A 99 3.29 8.46 0.35
C ILE A 99 2.95 7.35 1.36
N ALA A 100 2.50 6.19 0.88
CA ALA A 100 2.19 5.06 1.76
C ALA A 100 3.43 4.55 2.50
N ARG A 101 4.62 4.56 1.86
CA ARG A 101 5.88 4.19 2.51
C ARG A 101 6.22 5.14 3.64
N GLU A 102 6.07 6.43 3.46
CA GLU A 102 6.28 7.41 4.54
C GLU A 102 5.33 7.20 5.72
N ILE A 103 4.02 7.01 5.43
CA ILE A 103 3.00 6.79 6.47
C ILE A 103 3.32 5.52 7.27
N THR A 104 3.70 4.45 6.59
CA THR A 104 4.00 3.14 7.19
C THR A 104 5.38 3.06 7.83
N LEU A 105 6.14 4.16 7.97
CA LEU A 105 7.33 4.18 8.82
C LEU A 105 7.01 4.40 10.30
N LYS A 106 5.77 4.80 10.63
CA LYS A 106 5.27 4.88 12.01
C LYS A 106 5.28 3.49 12.65
N ASP A 107 5.75 3.40 13.89
CA ASP A 107 5.95 2.14 14.60
C ASP A 107 4.67 1.29 14.68
N GLU A 108 3.52 1.92 14.88
CA GLU A 108 2.20 1.26 14.97
C GLU A 108 1.73 0.66 13.64
N TRP A 109 2.24 1.15 12.52
CA TRP A 109 1.83 0.78 11.15
C TRP A 109 2.96 0.21 10.31
N LYS A 110 4.04 -0.20 10.98
CA LYS A 110 5.30 -0.47 10.32
C LYS A 110 5.23 -1.72 9.45
N VAL A 111 5.14 -1.54 8.13
CA VAL A 111 5.23 -2.65 7.17
C VAL A 111 6.64 -2.81 6.62
N GLY A 112 6.98 -4.05 6.26
CA GLY A 112 8.25 -4.40 5.63
C GLY A 112 8.40 -3.74 4.26
N ARG A 113 7.38 -3.84 3.39
CA ARG A 113 7.42 -3.29 2.03
C ARG A 113 6.11 -2.61 1.62
N VAL A 114 6.23 -1.64 0.73
CA VAL A 114 5.12 -1.11 -0.06
C VAL A 114 5.35 -1.54 -1.51
N ILE A 115 4.32 -2.08 -2.16
CA ILE A 115 4.44 -2.69 -3.50
C ILE A 115 3.41 -2.07 -4.44
N ALA A 116 3.88 -1.48 -5.54
CA ALA A 116 3.04 -1.03 -6.64
C ALA A 116 2.55 -2.22 -7.47
N ARG A 117 1.28 -2.20 -7.86
CA ARG A 117 0.59 -3.20 -8.67
C ARG A 117 -0.14 -2.52 -9.84
N PRO A 118 0.60 -2.09 -10.87
CA PRO A 118 -0.01 -1.49 -12.05
C PRO A 118 -0.94 -2.47 -12.77
#